data_AF-A0A076HHZ4-F1
#
_entry.id   AF-A0A076HHZ4-F1
#
_cell.length_a   1.000
_cell.length_b   1.000
_cell.length_c   1.000
_cell.angle_alpha   90.00
_cell.angle_beta   90.00
_cell.angle_gamma   90.00
#
_symmetry.space_group_name_H-M   'P 1'
#
loop_
_entity.id
_entity.type
_entity.pdbx_description
1 polymer ?
#
loop_
_entity_poly.entity_id
_entity_poly.type
_entity_poly.pdbx_seq_one_letter_code
_entity_poly.pdbx_strand_id
1 'polypeptide(L)'
;MANAYTFTTHLDGFVNVLRDANKYDNRCFSYKIDEDTHDQIHGDRWELIRFAKEQTNAKKPYEIPLPWDDDLCIRYIYSAALPSWIPVFVDAEGRELNQAQLELIKRGSKVELYVEQTPFLMDTKVARAFTQGWAQC
;
A
#
# COMPACT_ATOMS: atom_id res chain seq x y z
N MET A 1 -9.26 -12.93 6.25
CA MET A 1 -8.58 -13.30 4.99
C MET A 1 -7.84 -12.08 4.51
N ALA A 2 -6.57 -12.23 4.14
CA ALA A 2 -5.74 -11.17 3.60
C ALA A 2 -4.92 -11.80 2.47
N ASN A 3 -4.82 -11.11 1.34
CA ASN A 3 -4.00 -11.54 0.21
C ASN A 3 -2.75 -10.69 0.19
N ALA A 4 -1.60 -11.33 0.10
CA ALA A 4 -0.30 -10.67 0.15
C ALA A 4 0.45 -10.94 -1.14
N TYR A 5 1.10 -9.90 -1.66
CA TYR A 5 1.80 -9.93 -2.93
C TYR A 5 3.17 -9.32 -2.76
N THR A 6 4.22 -10.01 -3.19
CA THR A 6 5.58 -9.47 -3.22
C THR A 6 6.03 -9.36 -4.65
N PHE A 7 6.44 -8.16 -5.08
CA PHE A 7 6.91 -7.93 -6.43
C PHE A 7 8.01 -6.86 -6.47
N THR A 8 8.85 -6.95 -7.50
CA THR A 8 9.93 -6.00 -7.73
C THR A 8 9.46 -4.90 -8.67
N THR A 9 9.70 -3.64 -8.32
CA THR A 9 9.34 -2.49 -9.15
C THR A 9 10.37 -1.37 -9.02
N HIS A 10 10.15 -0.28 -9.76
CA HIS A 10 10.91 0.96 -9.64
C HIS A 10 10.02 2.06 -9.06
N LEU A 11 10.59 2.84 -8.15
CA LEU A 11 9.91 4.03 -7.65
C LEU A 11 9.86 5.10 -8.75
N ASP A 12 8.71 5.73 -8.93
CA ASP A 12 8.51 6.79 -9.92
C ASP A 12 7.92 8.06 -9.30
N GLY A 13 7.91 9.14 -10.08
CA GLY A 13 7.39 10.44 -9.69
C GLY A 13 8.24 11.12 -8.61
N PHE A 14 7.56 11.85 -7.71
CA PHE A 14 8.20 12.46 -6.55
C PHE A 14 8.29 11.45 -5.41
N VAL A 15 9.53 11.21 -4.95
CA VAL A 15 9.83 10.28 -3.86
C VAL A 15 10.39 11.07 -2.69
N ASN A 16 9.75 10.96 -1.53
CA ASN A 16 10.16 11.53 -0.26
C ASN A 16 9.76 10.58 0.86
N VAL A 17 10.66 9.70 1.26
CA VAL A 17 10.37 8.67 2.27
C VAL A 17 10.79 9.05 3.68
N LEU A 18 11.64 10.08 3.81
CA LEU A 18 12.32 10.40 5.05
C LEU A 18 11.54 11.35 5.95
N ARG A 19 11.15 12.52 5.44
CA ARG A 19 10.64 13.63 6.26
C ARG A 19 9.34 14.17 5.73
N ASP A 20 8.48 14.57 6.64
CA ASP A 20 7.22 15.23 6.29
C ASP A 20 7.55 16.60 5.66
N ALA A 21 6.87 16.93 4.56
CA ALA A 21 7.14 18.13 3.78
C ALA A 21 6.17 19.28 4.15
N ASN A 22 6.67 20.33 4.79
CA ASN A 22 5.96 21.47 5.41
C ASN A 22 4.54 21.84 4.92
N LYS A 23 4.27 21.91 3.61
CA LYS A 23 2.95 22.38 3.10
C LYS A 23 1.88 21.29 3.09
N TYR A 24 2.29 20.03 2.98
CA TYR A 24 1.38 18.89 2.88
C TYR A 24 1.75 17.73 3.81
N ASP A 25 2.84 17.83 4.59
CA ASP A 25 3.34 16.87 5.58
C ASP A 25 3.24 15.40 5.18
N ASN A 26 3.65 15.11 3.95
CA ASN A 26 3.42 13.81 3.34
C ASN A 26 4.74 13.21 2.86
N ARG A 27 5.19 12.16 3.56
CA ARG A 27 6.09 11.20 2.96
C ARG A 27 5.32 10.43 1.89
N CYS A 28 5.95 10.22 0.75
CA CYS A 28 5.30 9.57 -0.36
C CYS A 28 6.30 8.94 -1.33
N PHE A 29 5.80 7.97 -2.08
CA PHE A 29 6.46 7.41 -3.24
C PHE A 29 5.37 6.91 -4.19
N SER A 30 5.71 6.81 -5.48
CA SER A 30 4.84 6.17 -6.45
C SER A 30 5.55 4.95 -7.03
N TYR A 31 4.78 3.96 -7.45
CA TYR A 31 5.30 2.74 -8.04
C TYR A 31 4.31 2.20 -9.07
N LYS A 32 4.81 1.40 -10.00
CA LYS A 32 3.98 0.68 -10.96
C LYS A 32 3.86 -0.78 -10.56
N ILE A 33 2.68 -1.33 -10.74
CA ILE A 33 2.46 -2.78 -10.66
C ILE A 33 2.62 -3.34 -12.08
N ASP A 34 3.29 -4.49 -12.22
CA ASP A 34 3.29 -5.25 -13.47
C ASP A 34 1.91 -5.85 -13.77
N GLU A 35 1.63 -6.12 -15.04
CA GLU A 35 0.32 -6.63 -15.48
C GLU A 35 -0.04 -7.96 -14.81
N ASP A 36 0.92 -8.88 -14.64
CA ASP A 36 0.69 -10.20 -14.03
C ASP A 36 0.22 -10.05 -12.56
N THR A 37 0.94 -9.24 -11.78
CA THR A 37 0.58 -8.94 -10.39
C THR A 37 -0.74 -8.16 -10.29
N HIS A 38 -1.00 -7.26 -11.23
CA HIS A 38 -2.25 -6.51 -11.31
C HIS A 38 -3.45 -7.44 -11.53
N ASP A 39 -3.36 -8.35 -12.49
CA ASP A 39 -4.41 -9.34 -12.78
C ASP A 39 -4.66 -10.25 -11.58
N GLN A 40 -3.60 -10.66 -10.87
CA GLN A 40 -3.71 -11.43 -9.65
C GLN A 40 -4.47 -10.64 -8.56
N ILE A 41 -4.05 -9.40 -8.26
CA ILE A 41 -4.70 -8.53 -7.26
C ILE A 41 -6.17 -8.30 -7.64
N HIS A 42 -6.46 -8.12 -8.93
CA HIS A 42 -7.81 -7.87 -9.40
C HIS A 42 -8.71 -9.11 -9.30
N GLY A 43 -8.19 -10.31 -9.60
CA GLY A 43 -8.90 -11.58 -9.40
C GLY A 43 -9.22 -11.83 -7.93
N ASP A 44 -8.20 -11.74 -7.09
CA ASP A 44 -8.25 -11.94 -5.65
C ASP A 44 -9.21 -10.96 -4.94
N ARG A 45 -9.31 -9.72 -5.47
CA ARG A 45 -10.28 -8.72 -4.99
C ARG A 45 -11.72 -9.23 -5.03
N TRP A 46 -12.11 -9.95 -6.08
CA TRP A 46 -13.48 -10.46 -6.20
C TRP A 46 -13.81 -11.49 -5.12
N GLU A 47 -12.83 -12.31 -4.77
CA GLU A 47 -12.98 -13.30 -3.70
C GLU A 47 -13.08 -12.64 -2.32
N LEU A 48 -12.28 -11.60 -2.08
CA LEU A 48 -12.35 -10.80 -0.85
C LEU A 48 -13.71 -10.09 -0.71
N ILE A 49 -14.25 -9.55 -1.80
CA ILE A 49 -15.58 -8.93 -1.82
C ILE A 49 -16.67 -9.99 -1.55
N ARG A 50 -16.56 -11.19 -2.14
CA ARG A 50 -17.50 -12.30 -1.87
C ARG A 50 -17.47 -12.69 -0.40
N PHE A 51 -16.28 -12.91 0.15
CA PHE A 51 -16.08 -13.23 1.57
C PHE A 51 -16.67 -12.14 2.49
N ALA A 52 -16.44 -10.87 2.18
CA ALA A 52 -16.99 -9.74 2.91
C ALA A 52 -18.54 -9.70 2.90
N LYS A 53 -19.17 -10.06 1.77
CA LYS A 53 -20.64 -10.16 1.65
C LYS A 53 -21.21 -11.28 2.50
N GLU A 54 -20.52 -12.41 2.59
CA GLU A 54 -20.96 -13.56 3.39
C GLU A 54 -20.84 -13.32 4.91
N GLN A 55 -19.86 -12.51 5.32
CA GLN A 55 -19.59 -12.20 6.73
C GLN A 55 -20.54 -11.15 7.34
N THR A 56 -21.26 -10.38 6.52
CA THR A 56 -22.09 -9.26 6.99
C THR A 56 -23.58 -9.52 6.79
N ASN A 57 -24.36 -9.52 7.87
CA ASN A 57 -25.83 -9.42 7.82
C ASN A 57 -26.32 -8.01 7.38
N ALA A 58 -25.38 -7.07 7.15
CA ALA A 58 -25.63 -5.65 6.91
C ALA A 58 -25.43 -5.25 5.44
N LYS A 59 -26.08 -4.15 5.05
CA LYS A 59 -26.28 -3.71 3.66
C LYS A 59 -24.98 -3.29 2.97
N LYS A 60 -24.55 -4.12 2.02
CA LYS A 60 -23.56 -3.89 0.95
C LYS A 60 -22.13 -3.56 1.43
N PRO A 61 -21.12 -4.38 1.08
CA PRO A 61 -19.72 -3.97 1.22
C PRO A 61 -19.48 -2.72 0.38
N TYR A 62 -18.71 -1.78 0.92
CA TYR A 62 -18.34 -0.57 0.21
C TYR A 62 -17.20 -0.88 -0.75
N GLU A 63 -17.46 -0.73 -2.05
CA GLU A 63 -16.45 -0.90 -3.09
C GLU A 63 -15.65 0.39 -3.20
N ILE A 64 -14.48 0.45 -2.53
CA ILE A 64 -13.54 1.58 -2.66
C ILE A 64 -12.94 1.54 -4.08
N PRO A 65 -12.85 2.67 -4.80
CA PRO A 65 -12.15 2.75 -6.07
C PRO A 65 -10.75 2.13 -6.01
N LEU A 66 -10.29 1.60 -7.15
CA LEU A 66 -8.95 1.03 -7.25
C LEU A 66 -7.90 2.11 -6.99
N PRO A 67 -6.81 1.81 -6.28
CA PRO A 67 -5.80 2.81 -5.89
C PRO A 67 -4.82 3.18 -7.02
N TRP A 68 -4.95 2.56 -8.20
CA TRP A 68 -4.10 2.81 -9.36
C TRP A 68 -4.85 3.58 -10.46
N ASP A 69 -4.09 4.31 -11.29
CA ASP A 69 -4.58 4.96 -12.51
C ASP A 69 -4.52 4.01 -13.73
N ASP A 70 -4.84 4.54 -14.92
CA ASP A 70 -4.84 3.79 -16.18
C ASP A 70 -3.43 3.27 -16.57
N ASP A 71 -2.37 3.84 -15.99
CA ASP A 71 -0.97 3.42 -16.19
C ASP A 71 -0.49 2.41 -15.13
N LEU A 72 -1.42 1.86 -14.33
CA LEU A 72 -1.15 0.99 -13.17
C LEU A 72 -0.21 1.63 -12.14
N CYS A 73 -0.20 2.96 -12.07
CA CYS A 73 0.63 3.71 -11.14
C CYS A 73 -0.13 3.93 -9.84
N ILE A 74 0.50 3.57 -8.73
CA ILE A 74 -0.01 3.82 -7.38
C ILE A 74 0.84 4.88 -6.73
N ARG A 75 0.18 5.88 -6.15
CA ARG A 75 0.81 6.85 -5.26
C ARG A 75 0.48 6.53 -3.81
N TYR A 76 1.50 6.21 -3.04
CA TYR A 76 1.37 6.00 -1.61
C TYR A 76 1.78 7.24 -0.83
N ILE A 77 0.94 7.65 0.12
CA ILE A 77 1.17 8.82 0.97
C ILE A 77 0.98 8.39 2.43
N TYR A 78 1.95 8.74 3.27
CA TYR A 78 1.93 8.41 4.70
C TYR A 78 2.58 9.51 5.52
N SER A 79 2.15 9.64 6.77
CA SER A 79 2.79 10.46 7.79
C SER A 79 2.26 10.04 9.16
N ALA A 80 2.87 10.53 10.24
CA ALA A 80 2.38 10.25 11.60
C ALA A 80 1.02 10.93 11.88
N ALA A 81 0.65 11.93 11.08
CA ALA A 81 -0.62 12.65 11.19
C ALA A 81 -1.75 12.02 10.34
N LEU A 82 -1.43 11.09 9.44
CA LEU A 82 -2.40 10.41 8.60
C LEU A 82 -2.80 9.06 9.21
N PRO A 83 -4.04 8.57 8.97
CA PRO A 83 -4.47 7.24 9.39
C PRO A 83 -3.83 6.11 8.56
N SER A 84 -2.83 6.43 7.72
CA SER A 84 -2.12 5.48 6.86
C SER A 84 -0.95 4.87 7.61
N TRP A 85 -0.62 3.64 7.26
CA TRP A 85 0.54 2.94 7.84
C TRP A 85 1.85 3.60 7.41
N ILE A 86 2.85 3.56 8.28
CA ILE A 86 4.20 4.03 7.97
C ILE A 86 4.99 2.80 7.48
N PRO A 87 5.45 2.77 6.22
CA PRO A 87 6.26 1.67 5.72
C PRO A 87 7.59 1.57 6.46
N VAL A 88 8.01 0.34 6.74
CA VAL A 88 9.35 0.04 7.21
C VAL A 88 10.22 -0.25 5.99
N PHE A 89 11.34 0.45 5.88
CA PHE A 89 12.30 0.24 4.79
C PHE A 89 13.44 -0.62 5.32
N VAL A 90 13.71 -1.72 4.63
CA VAL A 90 14.76 -2.67 5.00
C VAL A 90 15.75 -2.87 3.86
N ASP A 91 16.96 -3.30 4.19
CA ASP A 91 17.94 -3.77 3.22
C ASP A 91 17.66 -5.22 2.76
N ALA A 92 18.53 -5.74 1.88
CA ALA A 92 18.42 -7.10 1.36
C ALA A 92 18.57 -8.20 2.42
N GLU A 93 19.10 -7.87 3.60
CA GLU A 93 19.22 -8.77 4.74
C GLU A 93 18.13 -8.55 5.78
N GLY A 94 17.12 -7.72 5.48
CA GLY A 94 15.97 -7.46 6.34
C GLY A 94 16.25 -6.51 7.50
N ARG A 95 17.34 -5.74 7.45
CA ARG A 95 17.68 -4.76 8.50
C ARG A 95 17.08 -3.41 8.15
N GLU A 96 16.49 -2.74 9.13
CA GLU A 96 15.94 -1.40 8.94
C GLU A 96 16.99 -0.41 8.44
N LEU A 97 16.62 0.38 7.43
CA LEU A 97 17.47 1.42 6.89
C LEU A 97 17.55 2.61 7.85
N ASN A 98 18.76 3.10 8.05
CA ASN A 98 18.98 4.34 8.78
C ASN A 98 18.66 5.58 7.91
N GLN A 99 18.65 6.76 8.53
CA GLN A 99 18.35 8.02 7.85
C GLN A 99 19.23 8.27 6.62
N ALA A 100 20.55 8.05 6.70
CA ALA A 100 21.45 8.29 5.57
C ALA A 100 21.15 7.35 4.40
N GLN A 101 20.72 6.12 4.67
CA GLN A 101 20.29 5.16 3.64
C GLN A 101 18.94 5.55 3.03
N LEU A 102 17.99 6.02 3.84
CA LEU A 102 16.69 6.50 3.36
C LEU A 102 16.82 7.71 2.43
N GLU A 103 17.81 8.57 2.64
CA GLU A 103 18.12 9.71 1.74
C GLU A 103 18.59 9.28 0.34
N LEU A 104 19.09 8.04 0.20
CA LEU A 104 19.49 7.48 -1.09
C LEU A 104 18.30 6.98 -1.92
N ILE A 105 17.14 6.80 -1.30
CA ILE A 105 15.92 6.35 -1.97
C ILE A 105 15.33 7.51 -2.77
N LYS A 106 15.31 7.35 -4.08
CA LYS A 106 14.89 8.38 -5.02
C LYS A 106 14.14 7.77 -6.20
N ARG A 107 13.65 8.63 -7.08
CA ARG A 107 13.07 8.19 -8.36
C ARG A 107 14.05 7.27 -9.11
N GLY A 108 13.55 6.14 -9.61
CA GLY A 108 14.31 5.11 -10.29
C GLY A 108 14.97 4.08 -9.37
N SER A 109 14.87 4.22 -8.04
CA SER A 109 15.31 3.17 -7.11
C SER A 109 14.51 1.90 -7.35
N LYS A 110 15.22 0.79 -7.55
CA LYS A 110 14.64 -0.56 -7.61
C LYS A 110 14.32 -1.01 -6.19
N VAL A 111 13.09 -1.48 -5.97
CA VAL A 111 12.59 -1.91 -4.66
C VAL A 111 11.80 -3.21 -4.81
N GLU A 112 11.74 -3.97 -3.73
CA GLU A 112 10.78 -5.06 -3.57
C GLU A 112 9.64 -4.57 -2.67
N LEU A 113 8.41 -4.73 -3.14
CA LEU A 113 7.21 -4.30 -2.45
C LEU A 113 6.34 -5.52 -2.12
N TYR A 114 6.09 -5.73 -0.83
CA TYR A 114 5.09 -6.57 -0.18
C TYR A 114 3.76 -5.82 0.08
N VAL A 115 2.80 -5.94 -0.81
CA VAL A 115 1.49 -5.30 -0.65
C VAL A 115 0.51 -6.29 -0.02
N GLU A 116 -0.19 -5.87 1.04
CA GLU A 116 -1.29 -6.63 1.61
C GLU A 116 -2.64 -5.99 1.26
N GLN A 117 -3.58 -6.83 0.81
CA GLN A 117 -4.96 -6.48 0.52
C GLN A 117 -5.88 -7.12 1.54
N THR A 118 -6.53 -6.28 2.34
CA THR A 118 -7.47 -6.69 3.39
C THR A 118 -8.90 -6.23 3.07
N PRO A 119 -9.92 -7.08 3.31
CA PRO A 119 -11.31 -6.68 3.13
C PRO A 119 -11.69 -5.72 4.25
N PHE A 120 -12.27 -4.57 3.90
CA PHE A 120 -12.71 -3.57 4.85
C PHE A 120 -14.24 -3.64 5.02
N LEU A 121 -14.69 -3.93 6.23
CA LEU A 121 -16.10 -3.98 6.62
C LEU A 121 -16.39 -2.81 7.56
N MET A 122 -17.19 -1.83 7.11
CA MET A 122 -17.69 -0.79 8.01
C MET A 122 -18.90 -1.34 8.78
N ASP A 123 -18.76 -1.51 10.10
CA ASP A 123 -19.93 -1.42 10.98
C ASP A 123 -20.25 0.06 11.20
N THR A 124 -21.53 0.38 11.37
CA THR A 124 -22.13 1.72 11.19
C THR A 124 -21.62 2.83 12.12
N LYS A 125 -20.55 2.63 12.89
CA LYS A 125 -19.88 3.67 13.69
C LYS A 125 -18.38 3.39 13.75
N VAL A 126 -17.60 4.41 13.37
CA VAL A 126 -16.12 4.51 13.46
C VAL A 126 -15.38 4.00 12.22
N ALA A 127 -14.90 4.95 11.42
CA ALA A 127 -14.04 4.75 10.26
C ALA A 127 -12.59 4.45 10.68
N ARG A 128 -11.93 3.46 10.06
CA ARG A 128 -10.46 3.42 9.86
C ARG A 128 -10.00 2.37 8.82
N ALA A 129 -9.57 2.92 7.67
CA ALA A 129 -8.45 2.61 6.78
C ALA A 129 -8.12 1.19 6.27
N PHE A 130 -7.85 1.15 4.96
CA PHE A 130 -7.07 0.15 4.22
C PHE A 130 -5.72 -0.11 4.92
N THR A 131 -5.44 -1.36 5.24
CA THR A 131 -4.27 -1.76 6.03
C THR A 131 -3.24 -2.36 5.08
N GLN A 132 -2.17 -1.61 4.80
CA GLN A 132 -0.97 -2.12 4.16
C GLN A 132 0.04 -2.35 5.30
N GLY A 133 -0.08 -3.51 5.96
CA GLY A 133 0.82 -3.93 7.03
C GLY A 133 2.02 -4.68 6.43
N TRP A 134 3.21 -4.47 6.99
CA TRP A 134 4.46 -5.07 6.53
C TRP A 134 5.20 -5.63 7.74
N ALA A 135 5.50 -6.93 7.72
CA ALA A 135 6.45 -7.59 8.60
C ALA A 135 7.07 -8.75 7.83
N GLN A 136 8.39 -8.84 7.87
CA GLN A 136 9.22 -9.75 7.09
C GLN A 136 9.48 -11.07 7.84
N CYS A 137 9.67 -12.14 7.06
CA CYS A 137 10.33 -13.45 7.28
C CYS A 137 9.48 -14.59 6.71
#